data_AF-A0A933R4R0-F1
#
_entry.id   AF-A0A933R4R0-F1
#
_cell.length_a   1.000
_cell.length_b   1.000
_cell.length_c   1.000
_cell.angle_alpha   90.00
_cell.angle_beta   90.00
_cell.angle_gamma   90.00
#
_symmetry.space_group_name_H-M   'P 1'
#
loop_
_entity.id
_entity.type
_entity.pdbx_description
1 polymer ?
#
loop_
_entity_poly.entity_id
_entity_poly.type
_entity_poly.pdbx_seq_one_letter_code
_entity_poly.pdbx_strand_id
1 'polypeptide(L)' 'MTGRYSNRVRATKFNPTGMLRKYPNLQWAPLADGSRLKICTKCMKVGKHLAIK' A
#
# COMPACT_ATOMS: atom_id res chain seq x y z
N MET A 1 -17.54 -10.72 -14.62
CA MET A 1 -17.63 -9.25 -14.62
C MET A 1 -16.24 -8.65 -14.77
N THR A 2 -15.81 -8.37 -16.00
CA THR A 2 -14.55 -7.68 -16.29
C THR A 2 -14.72 -6.22 -15.88
N GLY A 3 -13.94 -5.69 -14.92
CA GLY A 3 -13.93 -4.27 -14.52
C GLY A 3 -14.97 -3.82 -13.48
N ARG A 4 -14.61 -2.78 -12.70
CA ARG A 4 -15.39 -2.23 -11.56
C ARG A 4 -16.62 -1.38 -11.96
N TYR A 5 -16.97 -1.31 -13.25
CA TYR A 5 -18.06 -0.47 -13.77
C TYR A 5 -18.97 -1.28 -14.70
N SER A 6 -20.26 -0.92 -14.75
CA SER A 6 -21.24 -1.57 -15.63
C SER A 6 -20.98 -1.26 -17.11
N ASN A 7 -21.48 -2.12 -18.00
CA ASN A 7 -21.35 -1.92 -19.45
C ASN A 7 -22.01 -0.62 -19.93
N ARG A 8 -23.08 -0.17 -19.26
CA ARG A 8 -23.76 1.11 -19.56
C ARG A 8 -22.86 2.33 -19.31
N VAL A 9 -22.12 2.35 -18.20
CA VAL A 9 -21.21 3.46 -17.86
C VAL A 9 -20.02 3.51 -18.81
N ARG A 10 -19.51 2.34 -19.22
CA ARG A 10 -18.38 2.22 -20.16
C ARG A 10 -18.71 2.59 -21.60
N ALA A 11 -19.97 2.51 -22.01
CA ALA A 11 -20.42 2.87 -23.35
C ALA A 11 -20.51 4.39 -23.59
N THR A 12 -20.31 5.21 -22.54
CA THR A 12 -20.26 6.68 -22.65
C THR A 12 -18.82 7.16 -22.90
N LYS A 13 -18.61 8.41 -23.34
CA LYS A 13 -17.27 9.05 -23.42
C LYS A 13 -16.66 9.37 -22.04
N PHE A 14 -17.19 8.79 -20.96
CA PHE A 14 -16.60 8.90 -19.63
C PHE A 14 -15.38 7.99 -19.57
N ASN A 15 -14.22 8.53 -19.17
CA ASN A 15 -13.01 7.73 -18.94
C ASN A 15 -12.95 7.42 -17.43
N PRO A 16 -13.41 6.23 -16.98
CA PRO A 16 -13.63 5.97 -15.57
C PRO A 16 -12.30 5.73 -14.82
N THR A 17 -11.65 6.80 -14.40
CA THR A 17 -10.53 6.73 -13.44
C THR A 17 -11.09 6.74 -12.04
N GLY A 18 -11.29 5.55 -11.45
CA GLY A 18 -11.73 5.43 -10.07
C GLY A 18 -10.63 5.83 -9.09
N MET A 19 -10.99 6.56 -8.03
CA MET A 19 -10.09 6.75 -6.89
C MET A 19 -9.92 5.42 -6.16
N LEU A 20 -8.74 4.82 -6.28
CA LEU A 20 -8.39 3.56 -5.62
C LEU A 20 -7.37 3.82 -4.51
N ARG A 21 -7.69 3.38 -3.29
CA ARG A 21 -6.69 3.36 -2.22
C ARG A 21 -5.63 2.30 -2.53
N LYS A 22 -4.37 2.70 -2.41
CA LYS A 22 -3.21 1.80 -2.45
C LYS A 22 -2.56 1.81 -1.07
N TYR A 23 -2.51 0.63 -0.45
CA TYR A 23 -1.88 0.48 0.85
C TYR A 23 -0.41 0.09 0.66
N PRO A 24 0.53 0.71 1.39
CA PRO A 24 1.89 0.21 1.44
C PRO A 24 1.93 -1.19 2.06
N ASN A 25 2.88 -2.02 1.65
CA ASN A 25 3.12 -3.31 2.28
C ASN A 25 3.81 -3.08 3.64
N LEU A 26 2.99 -2.98 4.69
CA LEU A 26 3.39 -2.75 6.07
C LEU A 26 3.60 -4.07 6.79
N GLN A 27 4.74 -4.23 7.45
CA GLN A 27 5.14 -5.42 8.20
C GLN A 27 5.67 -5.04 9.58
N TRP A 28 5.64 -5.98 10.52
CA TRP A 28 6.23 -5.79 11.85
C TRP A 28 7.74 -6.01 11.78
N ALA A 29 8.52 -5.01 12.21
CA ALA A 29 9.97 -5.08 12.30
C ALA A 29 10.41 -4.93 13.77
N PRO A 30 11.40 -5.71 14.24
CA PRO A 30 12.01 -5.52 15.55
C PRO A 30 12.88 -4.25 15.55
N LEU A 31 12.90 -3.51 16.66
CA LEU A 31 13.82 -2.41 16.91
C LEU A 31 15.04 -2.90 17.69
N ALA A 32 16.07 -2.04 17.77
CA ALA A 32 17.27 -2.31 18.56
C ALA A 32 16.93 -2.54 20.05
N ASP A 33 15.91 -1.87 20.56
CA ASP A 33 15.48 -1.96 21.96
C ASP A 33 14.60 -3.20 22.26
N GLY A 34 14.37 -4.07 21.26
CA GLY A 34 13.54 -5.27 21.37
C GLY A 34 12.03 -5.02 21.18
N SER A 35 11.60 -3.77 21.10
CA SER A 35 10.22 -3.41 20.74
C SER A 35 9.93 -3.71 19.25
N ARG A 36 8.66 -3.64 18.84
CA ARG A 36 8.26 -3.87 17.44
C ARG A 36 7.49 -2.68 16.90
N LEU A 37 7.84 -2.24 15.70
CA LEU A 37 7.11 -1.21 14.96
C LEU A 37 6.58 -1.76 13.64
N LYS A 38 5.45 -1.20 13.20
CA LYS A 38 4.92 -1.46 11.86
C LYS A 38 5.57 -0.53 10.85
N ILE A 39 6.32 -1.08 9.90
CA ILE A 39 7.10 -0.34 8.91
C ILE A 39 6.87 -0.87 7.49
N CYS A 40 7.14 -0.05 6.48
CA CYS A 40 7.09 -0.47 5.09
C CYS A 40 8.20 -1.50 4.77
N THR A 41 7.89 -2.53 3.97
CA THR A 41 8.89 -3.56 3.57
C THR A 41 10.12 -2.99 2.87
N LYS A 42 9.97 -1.94 2.06
CA LYS A 42 11.09 -1.23 1.43
C LYS A 42 12.02 -0.58 2.47
N CYS A 43 11.43 0.01 3.50
CA CYS A 43 12.13 0.64 4.62
C CYS A 43 12.84 -0.42 5.48
N MET A 44 12.19 -1.57 5.68
CA MET A 44 12.76 -2.73 6.35
C MET A 44 13.98 -3.26 5.61
N LYS A 45 13.90 -3.39 4.27
CA LYS A 45 15.00 -3.85 3.41
C LYS A 45 16.22 -2.93 3.47
N VAL A 46 16.02 -1.62 3.60
CA VAL A 46 17.11 -0.63 3.74
C VAL A 46 17.67 -0.60 5.16
N GLY A 47 17.03 -1.24 6.14
CA GLY A 47 17.49 -1.24 7.53
C GLY A 47 17.12 0.02 8.32
N LYS A 48 16.16 0.82 7.85
CA LYS A 48 15.76 2.07 8.54
C LYS A 48 15.23 1.86 9.96
N HIS A 49 14.66 0.69 10.25
CA HIS A 49 14.15 0.32 11.57
C HIS A 49 15.26 0.17 12.62
N LEU A 50 16.51 -0.08 12.21
CA LEU A 50 17.66 -0.24 13.09
C LEU A 50 18.27 1.10 13.53
N ALA A 51 17.98 2.17 12.79
CA ALA A 51 18.47 3.52 13.09
C ALA A 51 17.55 4.26 14.10
N ILE A 52 16.39 3.69 14.41
CA ILE A 52 15.45 4.23 15.39
C ILE A 52 15.89 3.69 16.75
N LYS A 53 16.37 4.60 17.60
CA LYS A 53 16.67 4.38 19.03
C LYS A 53 15.53 4.91 19.88
#